data_AF-Q1N2J0-F1
#
_entry.id   AF-Q1N2J0-F1
#
_cell.length_a   1.000
_cell.length_b   1.000
_cell.length_c   1.000
_cell.angle_alpha   90.00
_cell.angle_beta   90.00
_cell.angle_gamma   90.00
#
_symmetry.space_group_name_H-M   'P 1'
#
loop_
_entity.id
_entity.type
_entity.pdbx_description
1 polymer ?
#
loop_
_entity_poly.entity_id
_entity_poly.type
_entity_poly.pdbx_seq_one_letter_code
_entity_poly.pdbx_strand_id
1 'polypeptide(L)'
;MTIRKIVLLFGMAWMLSACGGESAAQKDTDDSASGDETQGETQDETQEETASEVVKTLADVNGFNITTETFNPRGYDFYGTEVKISAYVKDHSNNPVADGTVVTFVADDNGLIEEQCATEGGTCSVTWTSARDRNQPVDPDAGGDNGYTGDHLITIMARTIGEDSFIDKNSNKQFDDEEIFFTQSEAFLDADDNGVYDAADTAFDEYSDFNSNGQFDDNPSDGMFRGKSCSEGAVALGHCAEQLEVWDTVRMINSSGGKVTIQLYDCSNNPISENSIIDLSVNNCFIVEVADPNNNIPPVGTKISVDAQVGEVVTVPLDVPDKFLAPGQPYVQKLEIEGKGSGQTKKLIIKTESVDENPILNDTKYSLKDT
;
A
#
# COMPACT_ATOMS: atom_id res chain seq x y z
N MET A 1 -39.02 41.97 -30.47
CA MET A 1 -40.19 41.71 -29.61
C MET A 1 -39.64 41.27 -28.25
N THR A 2 -38.89 42.12 -27.52
CA THR A 2 -39.33 43.14 -26.55
C THR A 2 -40.27 42.54 -25.49
N ILE A 3 -39.85 42.37 -24.22
CA ILE A 3 -40.19 43.18 -23.00
C ILE A 3 -40.24 42.16 -21.81
N ARG A 4 -39.88 42.36 -20.53
CA ARG A 4 -39.38 43.47 -19.69
C ARG A 4 -38.85 42.90 -18.36
N LYS A 5 -37.96 43.65 -17.71
CA LYS A 5 -37.58 43.60 -16.28
C LYS A 5 -38.76 43.94 -15.35
N ILE A 6 -38.75 43.42 -14.12
CA ILE A 6 -39.31 44.08 -12.92
C ILE A 6 -38.29 43.99 -11.77
N VAL A 7 -38.02 45.15 -11.19
CA VAL A 7 -37.27 45.44 -9.96
C VAL A 7 -38.31 45.71 -8.87
N LEU A 8 -38.05 45.33 -7.62
CA LEU A 8 -38.61 46.05 -6.47
C LEU A 8 -37.69 46.00 -5.25
N LEU A 9 -37.45 47.21 -4.73
CA LEU A 9 -36.63 47.62 -3.60
C LEU A 9 -37.57 48.00 -2.44
N PHE A 10 -37.18 47.72 -1.18
CA PHE A 10 -37.55 48.40 0.07
C PHE A 10 -36.51 47.92 1.11
N GLY A 11 -35.69 48.68 1.83
CA GLY A 11 -35.67 50.11 2.14
C GLY A 11 -36.28 50.39 3.50
N MET A 12 -35.50 50.38 4.60
CA MET A 12 -35.54 51.41 5.66
C MET A 12 -34.42 51.25 6.71
N ALA A 13 -33.67 52.33 6.92
CA ALA A 13 -32.71 52.55 8.01
C ALA A 13 -33.42 53.16 9.25
N TRP A 14 -32.71 53.32 10.38
CA TRP A 14 -32.57 54.58 11.14
C TRP A 14 -31.62 54.46 12.36
N MET A 15 -30.56 55.27 12.32
CA MET A 15 -29.95 56.15 13.35
C MET A 15 -29.56 55.63 14.76
N LEU A 16 -28.29 55.67 15.16
CA LEU A 16 -27.44 56.80 15.67
C LEU A 16 -27.76 57.27 17.11
N SER A 17 -26.75 57.16 17.99
CA SER A 17 -26.44 58.22 18.96
C SER A 17 -24.97 58.15 19.40
N ALA A 18 -24.35 59.32 19.47
CA ALA A 18 -22.95 59.61 19.75
C ALA A 18 -22.74 60.18 21.16
N CYS A 19 -21.51 60.16 21.67
CA CYS A 19 -20.82 61.17 22.51
C CYS A 19 -19.42 60.60 22.87
N GLY A 20 -18.26 61.27 22.90
CA GLY A 20 -17.85 62.66 22.65
C GLY A 20 -16.53 62.95 23.41
N GLY A 21 -15.51 63.44 22.67
CA GLY A 21 -14.33 64.27 23.06
C GLY A 21 -13.26 63.74 24.04
N GLU A 22 -12.09 64.38 24.22
CA GLU A 22 -11.13 65.17 23.40
C GLU A 22 -9.93 65.51 24.34
N SER A 23 -8.72 65.67 23.76
CA SER A 23 -7.62 66.55 24.22
C SER A 23 -6.48 66.07 25.18
N ALA A 24 -5.28 66.12 24.59
CA ALA A 24 -4.01 66.74 25.03
C ALA A 24 -3.11 66.15 26.14
N ALA A 25 -1.82 66.22 25.79
CA ALA A 25 -0.60 65.91 26.55
C ALA A 25 -0.27 66.90 27.67
N GLN A 26 0.51 66.47 28.67
CA GLN A 26 1.88 66.98 28.96
C GLN A 26 2.52 66.27 30.18
N LYS A 27 3.86 66.17 30.09
CA LYS A 27 4.92 65.73 31.01
C LYS A 27 4.98 66.49 32.36
N ASP A 28 5.52 65.83 33.40
CA ASP A 28 6.43 66.32 34.48
C ASP A 28 6.66 65.13 35.48
N THR A 29 7.82 64.45 35.53
CA THR A 29 9.10 64.65 36.29
C THR A 29 9.07 64.47 37.82
N ASP A 30 10.10 63.73 38.28
CA ASP A 30 10.72 63.67 39.63
C ASP A 30 9.97 62.90 40.75
N ASP A 31 10.57 62.14 41.66
CA ASP A 31 11.95 61.76 42.01
C ASP A 31 11.86 60.63 43.07
N SER A 32 12.98 59.97 43.37
CA SER A 32 13.35 59.29 44.63
C SER A 32 13.71 57.81 44.54
N ALA A 33 15.00 57.59 44.79
CA ALA A 33 15.70 56.33 44.99
C ALA A 33 15.32 55.61 46.31
N SER A 34 15.40 54.28 46.28
CA SER A 34 15.78 53.35 47.36
C SER A 34 15.64 51.95 46.73
N GLY A 35 16.62 51.05 46.67
CA GLY A 35 17.48 50.61 47.76
C GLY A 35 17.14 49.14 48.05
N ASP A 36 17.94 48.24 47.47
CA ASP A 36 18.34 46.94 48.02
C ASP A 36 17.36 45.75 48.05
N GLU A 37 18.00 44.59 47.96
CA GLU A 37 17.59 43.25 47.58
C GLU A 37 16.60 42.56 48.52
N THR A 38 15.67 41.78 47.95
CA THR A 38 15.53 40.30 48.08
C THR A 38 14.08 39.88 47.85
N GLN A 39 13.86 38.97 46.89
CA GLN A 39 13.28 37.64 47.11
C GLN A 39 12.99 36.98 45.76
N GLY A 40 13.25 35.67 45.73
CA GLY A 40 13.30 34.89 44.51
C GLY A 40 11.97 34.77 43.78
N GLU A 41 12.08 34.43 42.51
CA GLU A 41 10.98 33.85 41.78
C GLU A 41 11.51 32.82 40.80
N THR A 42 10.85 31.69 40.86
CA THR A 42 10.88 30.52 39.99
C THR A 42 11.09 30.91 38.53
N GLN A 43 12.13 30.38 37.87
CA GLN A 43 12.19 30.42 36.42
C GLN A 43 11.12 29.47 35.88
N ASP A 44 10.04 30.08 35.41
CA ASP A 44 9.09 29.51 34.47
C ASP A 44 9.82 29.37 33.13
N GLU A 45 10.24 28.15 32.79
CA GLU A 45 10.69 27.81 31.45
C GLU A 45 9.46 27.82 30.53
N THR A 46 9.13 28.98 29.97
CA THR A 46 8.38 29.02 28.71
C THR A 46 9.26 28.40 27.63
N GLN A 47 9.07 27.10 27.38
CA GLN A 47 9.49 26.49 26.12
C GLN A 47 8.80 27.24 25.00
N GLU A 48 9.58 28.04 24.29
CA GLU A 48 9.19 28.59 23.00
C GLU A 48 9.10 27.39 22.06
N GLU A 49 7.88 26.90 21.85
CA GLU A 49 7.59 25.89 20.84
C GLU A 49 7.76 26.55 19.47
N THR A 50 9.01 26.68 19.04
CA THR A 50 9.33 27.11 17.67
C THR A 50 9.06 25.92 16.75
N ALA A 51 7.79 25.62 16.51
CA ALA A 51 7.40 25.00 15.26
C ALA A 51 7.78 25.99 14.15
N SER A 52 9.03 25.86 13.71
CA SER A 52 9.63 26.59 12.61
C SER A 52 8.71 26.50 11.40
N GLU A 53 8.52 27.65 10.76
CA GLU A 53 7.80 27.90 9.53
C GLU A 53 7.64 26.64 8.66
N VAL A 54 6.39 26.24 8.39
CA VAL A 54 6.03 25.05 7.62
C VAL A 54 6.73 25.11 6.26
N VAL A 55 7.90 24.48 6.18
CA VAL A 55 8.57 24.20 4.92
C VAL A 55 7.62 23.26 4.19
N LYS A 56 7.07 23.72 3.06
CA LYS A 56 6.32 22.88 2.13
C LYS A 56 7.34 21.99 1.43
N THR A 57 7.73 20.95 2.13
CA THR A 57 8.74 19.99 1.72
C THR A 57 8.18 19.04 0.67
N LEU A 58 9.07 18.60 -0.21
CA LEU A 58 8.76 17.63 -1.26
C LEU A 58 8.68 16.23 -0.64
N ALA A 59 8.11 15.29 -1.39
CA ALA A 59 8.22 13.88 -1.05
C ALA A 59 9.69 13.45 -1.10
N ASP A 60 10.15 12.71 -0.09
CA ASP A 60 11.52 12.20 -0.02
C ASP A 60 11.58 10.76 -0.55
N VAL A 61 12.69 10.36 -1.18
CA VAL A 61 12.91 8.99 -1.68
C VAL A 61 12.65 7.92 -0.60
N ASN A 62 13.07 8.14 0.65
CA ASN A 62 12.80 7.19 1.74
C ASN A 62 11.42 7.40 2.41
N GLY A 63 10.69 8.41 1.95
CA GLY A 63 9.45 8.93 2.49
C GLY A 63 8.20 8.50 1.72
N PHE A 64 8.34 7.92 0.53
CA PHE A 64 7.24 7.52 -0.34
C PHE A 64 7.02 6.00 -0.29
N ASN A 65 5.82 5.55 0.10
CA ASN A 65 5.44 4.14 0.07
C ASN A 65 3.99 3.98 -0.36
N ILE A 66 3.68 2.90 -1.06
CA ILE A 66 2.29 2.50 -1.35
C ILE A 66 1.94 1.15 -0.74
N THR A 67 0.65 0.94 -0.49
CA THR A 67 0.13 -0.31 0.06
C THR A 67 -1.24 -0.63 -0.51
N THR A 68 -1.64 -1.88 -0.36
CA THR A 68 -2.95 -2.39 -0.73
C THR A 68 -3.71 -2.81 0.52
N GLU A 69 -5.04 -2.67 0.51
CA GLU A 69 -5.88 -3.23 1.57
C GLU A 69 -6.17 -4.72 1.41
N THR A 70 -5.84 -5.32 0.26
CA THR A 70 -6.03 -6.76 0.00
C THR A 70 -4.96 -7.27 -0.96
N PHE A 71 -4.22 -8.28 -0.53
CA PHE A 71 -3.12 -8.90 -1.26
C PHE A 71 -3.52 -10.09 -2.13
N ASN A 72 -4.66 -10.71 -1.89
CA ASN A 72 -5.19 -11.83 -2.70
C ASN A 72 -6.66 -11.60 -3.07
N PRO A 73 -6.96 -10.50 -3.81
CA PRO A 73 -8.32 -10.24 -4.27
C PRO A 73 -8.74 -11.27 -5.32
N ARG A 74 -10.06 -11.44 -5.51
CA ARG A 74 -10.58 -12.21 -6.64
C ARG A 74 -10.50 -11.38 -7.93
N GLY A 75 -9.34 -11.34 -8.58
CA GLY A 75 -9.17 -10.59 -9.82
C GLY A 75 -9.21 -11.45 -11.09
N TYR A 76 -8.79 -12.72 -11.00
CA TYR A 76 -8.36 -13.46 -12.19
C TYR A 76 -9.53 -13.87 -13.08
N ASP A 77 -10.63 -14.28 -12.45
CA ASP A 77 -11.84 -14.81 -13.09
C ASP A 77 -13.06 -13.91 -12.89
N PHE A 78 -12.90 -12.75 -12.23
CA PHE A 78 -14.00 -11.82 -11.93
C PHE A 78 -13.71 -10.38 -12.35
N TYR A 79 -14.73 -9.68 -12.84
CA TYR A 79 -14.64 -8.26 -13.19
C TYR A 79 -15.39 -7.44 -12.16
N GLY A 80 -14.78 -6.36 -11.67
CA GLY A 80 -15.40 -5.46 -10.70
C GLY A 80 -15.02 -5.74 -9.24
N THR A 81 -14.00 -6.55 -8.95
CA THR A 81 -13.42 -6.60 -7.61
C THR A 81 -12.67 -5.30 -7.36
N GLU A 82 -13.10 -4.53 -6.39
CA GLU A 82 -12.48 -3.27 -6.00
C GLU A 82 -11.49 -3.49 -4.84
N VAL A 83 -10.33 -2.85 -4.92
CA VAL A 83 -9.29 -2.86 -3.88
C VAL A 83 -8.74 -1.45 -3.72
N LYS A 84 -8.73 -0.93 -2.49
CA LYS A 84 -8.12 0.36 -2.17
C LYS A 84 -6.60 0.26 -2.13
N ILE A 85 -5.94 1.11 -2.91
CA ILE A 85 -4.49 1.33 -2.88
C ILE A 85 -4.24 2.68 -2.20
N SER A 86 -3.30 2.73 -1.26
CA SER A 86 -3.01 3.93 -0.46
C SER A 86 -1.54 4.31 -0.52
N ALA A 87 -1.27 5.58 -0.80
CA ALA A 87 0.05 6.18 -0.73
C ALA A 87 0.26 6.90 0.62
N TYR A 88 1.46 6.73 1.18
CA TYR A 88 1.97 7.44 2.34
C TYR A 88 3.19 8.23 1.88
N VAL A 89 3.08 9.56 1.99
CA VAL A 89 4.01 10.49 1.38
C VAL A 89 4.56 11.41 2.46
N LYS A 90 5.83 11.23 2.78
CA LYS A 90 6.56 12.00 3.78
C LYS A 90 7.67 12.82 3.15
N ASP A 91 8.01 13.90 3.83
CA ASP A 91 9.22 14.66 3.57
C ASP A 91 10.46 14.05 4.23
N HIS A 92 11.61 14.70 4.00
CA HIS A 92 12.89 14.37 4.60
C HIS A 92 12.86 14.28 6.13
N SER A 93 12.07 15.16 6.77
CA SER A 93 11.90 15.19 8.23
C SER A 93 10.89 14.15 8.74
N ASN A 94 10.38 13.27 7.87
CA ASN A 94 9.31 12.30 8.14
C ASN A 94 7.97 12.93 8.56
N ASN A 95 7.74 14.20 8.21
CA ASN A 95 6.43 14.83 8.32
C ASN A 95 5.59 14.54 7.07
N PRO A 96 4.26 14.62 7.17
CA PRO A 96 3.39 14.63 6.00
C PRO A 96 3.80 15.70 4.99
N VAL A 97 3.80 15.38 3.69
CA VAL A 97 3.86 16.41 2.64
C VAL A 97 2.63 17.31 2.68
N ALA A 98 2.72 18.46 2.00
CA ALA A 98 1.63 19.41 1.92
C ALA A 98 0.37 18.80 1.28
N ASP A 99 -0.80 19.11 1.85
CA ASP A 99 -2.08 18.76 1.26
C ASP A 99 -2.18 19.25 -0.18
N GLY A 100 -2.76 18.42 -1.04
CA GLY A 100 -2.83 18.69 -2.47
C GLY A 100 -1.63 18.21 -3.29
N THR A 101 -0.60 17.61 -2.66
CA THR A 101 0.45 16.88 -3.40
C THR A 101 -0.20 15.74 -4.17
N VAL A 102 -0.02 15.71 -5.48
CA VAL A 102 -0.66 14.73 -6.38
C VAL A 102 0.21 13.48 -6.49
N VAL A 103 -0.40 12.31 -6.30
CA VAL A 103 0.20 11.01 -6.55
C VAL A 103 -0.48 10.39 -7.77
N THR A 104 0.31 9.95 -8.75
CA THR A 104 -0.17 9.28 -9.97
C THR A 104 0.09 7.79 -9.87
N PHE A 105 -0.86 6.98 -10.33
CA PHE A 105 -0.83 5.52 -10.28
C PHE A 105 -0.88 4.95 -11.69
N VAL A 106 -0.15 3.85 -11.90
CA VAL A 106 -0.19 3.03 -13.11
C VAL A 106 -0.30 1.57 -12.66
N ALA A 107 -1.17 0.81 -13.32
CA ALA A 107 -1.35 -0.62 -13.07
C ALA A 107 -1.05 -1.38 -14.35
N ASP A 108 -0.67 -2.64 -14.19
CA ASP A 108 -0.59 -3.63 -15.27
C ASP A 108 -1.97 -3.92 -15.90
N ASP A 109 -1.99 -4.87 -16.84
CA ASP A 109 -3.18 -5.21 -17.61
C ASP A 109 -4.20 -6.09 -16.84
N ASN A 110 -3.96 -6.41 -15.56
CA ASN A 110 -4.87 -7.21 -14.75
C ASN A 110 -6.10 -6.43 -14.25
N GLY A 111 -6.08 -5.10 -14.36
CA GLY A 111 -7.21 -4.26 -13.97
C GLY A 111 -7.17 -2.83 -14.51
N LEU A 112 -8.01 -1.98 -13.93
CA LEU A 112 -7.97 -0.54 -14.14
C LEU A 112 -7.83 0.15 -12.79
N ILE A 113 -7.11 1.26 -12.75
CA ILE A 113 -6.86 2.06 -11.54
C ILE A 113 -7.25 3.51 -11.78
N GLU A 114 -7.77 4.18 -10.74
CA GLU A 114 -7.93 5.64 -10.82
C GLU A 114 -6.55 6.29 -10.95
N GLU A 115 -6.42 7.20 -11.92
CA GLU A 115 -5.12 7.74 -12.37
C GLU A 115 -4.35 8.46 -11.26
N GLN A 116 -5.05 9.17 -10.37
CA GLN A 116 -4.39 10.00 -9.38
C GLN A 116 -5.25 10.29 -8.15
N CYS A 117 -4.57 10.58 -7.04
CA CYS A 117 -5.17 11.19 -5.85
C CYS A 117 -4.35 12.37 -5.35
N ALA A 118 -4.96 13.20 -4.50
CA ALA A 118 -4.28 14.31 -3.83
C ALA A 118 -4.20 14.04 -2.33
N THR A 119 -3.04 14.32 -1.74
CA THR A 119 -2.78 14.09 -0.32
C THR A 119 -3.62 14.96 0.60
N GLU A 120 -4.06 14.36 1.70
CA GLU A 120 -4.55 15.02 2.91
C GLU A 120 -3.82 14.38 4.10
N GLY A 121 -3.10 15.20 4.88
CA GLY A 121 -2.25 14.70 5.97
C GLY A 121 -1.17 13.72 5.51
N GLY A 122 -0.63 13.90 4.30
CA GLY A 122 0.43 13.06 3.74
C GLY A 122 -0.03 11.69 3.25
N THR A 123 -1.34 11.49 3.12
CA THR A 123 -1.90 10.23 2.59
C THR A 123 -2.89 10.50 1.49
N CYS A 124 -2.98 9.61 0.50
CA CYS A 124 -4.13 9.55 -0.40
C CYS A 124 -4.37 8.13 -0.89
N SER A 125 -5.57 7.87 -1.39
CA SER A 125 -5.95 6.55 -1.89
C SER A 125 -6.68 6.63 -3.22
N VAL A 126 -6.55 5.56 -3.99
CA VAL A 126 -7.28 5.28 -5.23
C VAL A 126 -7.90 3.89 -5.17
N THR A 127 -8.89 3.62 -6.00
CA THR A 127 -9.45 2.29 -6.19
C THR A 127 -8.87 1.61 -7.44
N TRP A 128 -8.31 0.42 -7.25
CA TRP A 128 -8.07 -0.53 -8.35
C TRP A 128 -9.29 -1.44 -8.52
N THR A 129 -9.65 -1.75 -9.76
CA THR A 129 -10.78 -2.61 -10.09
C THR A 129 -10.36 -3.72 -11.06
N SER A 130 -10.70 -4.97 -10.76
CA SER A 130 -10.35 -6.10 -11.62
C SER A 130 -11.01 -6.01 -13.00
N ALA A 131 -10.18 -6.07 -14.05
CA ALA A 131 -10.60 -5.84 -15.43
C ALA A 131 -9.74 -6.57 -16.48
N ARG A 132 -8.94 -7.56 -16.07
CA ARG A 132 -8.02 -8.35 -16.91
C ARG A 132 -8.56 -8.72 -18.30
N ASP A 133 -7.76 -8.55 -19.36
CA ASP A 133 -8.12 -9.07 -20.67
C ASP A 133 -8.06 -10.60 -20.69
N ARG A 134 -9.23 -11.25 -20.78
CA ARG A 134 -9.36 -12.71 -20.80
C ARG A 134 -9.20 -13.32 -22.19
N ASN A 135 -9.05 -12.51 -23.22
CA ASN A 135 -8.85 -12.97 -24.59
C ASN A 135 -7.37 -13.12 -24.96
N GLN A 136 -6.45 -12.67 -24.08
CA GLN A 136 -5.03 -12.97 -24.22
C GLN A 136 -4.81 -14.47 -23.97
N PRO A 137 -4.00 -15.16 -24.80
CA PRO A 137 -3.74 -16.59 -24.63
C PRO A 137 -3.06 -16.87 -23.28
N VAL A 138 -3.71 -17.69 -22.46
CA VAL A 138 -3.18 -18.21 -21.17
C VAL A 138 -2.18 -19.37 -21.33
N ASP A 139 -1.64 -19.58 -22.53
CA ASP A 139 -0.79 -20.73 -22.87
C ASP A 139 0.43 -20.24 -23.67
N PRO A 140 1.67 -20.44 -23.21
CA PRO A 140 2.83 -20.04 -23.99
C PRO A 140 3.03 -20.94 -25.20
N ASP A 141 3.12 -20.34 -26.39
CA ASP A 141 3.99 -20.92 -27.40
C ASP A 141 5.39 -21.02 -26.77
N ALA A 142 5.89 -22.25 -26.65
CA ALA A 142 7.16 -22.65 -26.05
C ALA A 142 8.39 -22.13 -26.83
N GLY A 143 8.46 -20.82 -27.05
CA GLY A 143 9.41 -20.11 -27.91
C GLY A 143 10.07 -18.89 -27.27
N GLY A 144 9.92 -18.67 -25.96
CA GLY A 144 10.73 -17.69 -25.21
C GLY A 144 10.02 -16.40 -24.79
N ASP A 145 8.69 -16.40 -24.70
CA ASP A 145 7.91 -15.29 -24.17
C ASP A 145 7.25 -15.70 -22.85
N ASN A 146 7.86 -15.29 -21.72
CA ASN A 146 7.44 -15.65 -20.37
C ASN A 146 6.61 -14.55 -19.68
N GLY A 147 6.38 -13.38 -20.29
CA GLY A 147 5.82 -12.22 -19.59
C GLY A 147 4.30 -12.26 -19.44
N TYR A 148 3.58 -12.60 -20.50
CA TYR A 148 2.10 -12.56 -20.48
C TYR A 148 1.44 -13.90 -20.09
N THR A 149 2.17 -15.00 -20.20
CA THR A 149 1.58 -16.35 -20.09
C THR A 149 1.63 -16.84 -18.65
N GLY A 150 0.58 -16.53 -17.89
CA GLY A 150 0.49 -16.92 -16.49
C GLY A 150 0.89 -15.82 -15.52
N ASP A 151 0.73 -14.55 -15.93
CA ASP A 151 0.74 -13.48 -14.96
C ASP A 151 -0.42 -13.69 -13.97
N HIS A 152 -0.01 -13.94 -12.73
CA HIS A 152 -0.82 -14.19 -11.56
C HIS A 152 -0.59 -13.12 -10.51
N LEU A 153 0.11 -12.05 -10.88
CA LEU A 153 0.33 -10.89 -10.07
C LEU A 153 -0.58 -9.77 -10.55
N ILE A 154 -0.71 -8.76 -9.71
CA ILE A 154 -1.26 -7.46 -10.06
C ILE A 154 -0.21 -6.49 -9.56
N THR A 155 0.40 -5.78 -10.49
CA THR A 155 1.48 -4.83 -10.22
C THR A 155 0.99 -3.41 -10.42
N ILE A 156 1.16 -2.61 -9.36
CA ILE A 156 0.72 -1.22 -9.32
C ILE A 156 1.89 -0.38 -8.87
N MET A 157 2.30 0.55 -9.71
CA MET A 157 3.31 1.56 -9.43
C MET A 157 2.62 2.89 -9.12
N ALA A 158 3.16 3.65 -8.17
CA ALA A 158 2.75 5.03 -7.94
C ALA A 158 3.95 5.95 -7.87
N ARG A 159 3.75 7.21 -8.24
CA ARG A 159 4.81 8.22 -8.29
C ARG A 159 4.31 9.62 -7.94
N THR A 160 5.22 10.46 -7.47
CA THR A 160 5.01 11.91 -7.29
C THR A 160 6.32 12.67 -7.40
N ILE A 161 6.26 13.97 -7.65
CA ILE A 161 7.46 14.82 -7.70
C ILE A 161 8.07 14.92 -6.29
N GLY A 162 9.35 14.62 -6.19
CA GLY A 162 10.06 14.57 -4.91
C GLY A 162 11.48 15.12 -4.95
N GLU A 163 12.25 14.71 -3.96
CA GLU A 163 13.69 14.93 -3.83
C GLU A 163 14.42 13.69 -3.31
N ASP A 164 15.71 13.62 -3.62
CA ASP A 164 16.62 12.62 -3.09
C ASP A 164 16.63 12.68 -1.55
N SER A 165 16.91 11.54 -0.94
CA SER A 165 17.03 11.46 0.52
C SER A 165 18.45 11.74 0.95
N PHE A 166 18.68 12.35 2.11
CA PHE A 166 20.04 12.57 2.61
C PHE A 166 20.17 12.34 4.11
N ILE A 167 21.40 12.27 4.59
CA ILE A 167 21.70 12.25 6.02
C ILE A 167 22.18 13.65 6.41
N ASP A 168 21.28 14.43 6.98
CA ASP A 168 21.58 15.75 7.54
C ASP A 168 22.45 15.60 8.80
N LYS A 169 23.75 15.82 8.66
CA LYS A 169 24.73 15.66 9.74
C LYS A 169 24.83 16.89 10.64
N ASN A 170 24.41 18.05 10.15
CA ASN A 170 24.56 19.31 10.86
C ASN A 170 23.22 19.89 11.36
N SER A 171 22.11 19.20 11.09
CA SER A 171 20.74 19.52 11.50
C SER A 171 20.21 20.84 10.94
N ASN A 172 20.64 21.24 9.74
CA ASN A 172 20.17 22.45 9.06
C ASN A 172 18.98 22.22 8.11
N LYS A 173 18.54 20.96 7.94
CA LYS A 173 17.49 20.51 7.00
C LYS A 173 17.81 20.80 5.54
N GLN A 174 19.08 20.91 5.20
CA GLN A 174 19.57 21.19 3.85
C GLN A 174 20.69 20.22 3.53
N PHE A 175 20.67 19.68 2.31
CA PHE A 175 21.76 18.92 1.76
C PHE A 175 22.98 19.81 1.56
N ASP A 176 24.10 19.39 2.15
CA ASP A 176 25.42 19.95 1.95
C ASP A 176 26.32 18.99 1.14
N ASP A 177 27.26 19.51 0.34
CA ASP A 177 28.13 18.74 -0.58
C ASP A 177 28.86 17.53 0.05
N GLU A 178 29.19 17.59 1.34
CA GLU A 178 29.88 16.51 2.06
C GLU A 178 28.92 15.47 2.70
N GLU A 179 27.61 15.60 2.46
CA GLU A 179 26.59 14.70 2.97
C GLU A 179 26.33 13.53 2.02
N ILE A 180 25.87 12.44 2.61
CA ILE A 180 25.52 11.25 1.85
C ILE A 180 24.05 11.38 1.49
N PHE A 181 23.74 11.19 0.21
CA PHE A 181 22.39 11.09 -0.27
C PHE A 181 22.09 9.72 -0.89
N PHE A 182 20.82 9.37 -0.91
CA PHE A 182 20.24 8.19 -1.53
C PHE A 182 19.28 8.66 -2.60
N THR A 183 19.37 8.01 -3.75
CA THR A 183 18.59 8.34 -4.92
C THR A 183 17.93 7.08 -5.46
N GLN A 184 17.07 7.24 -6.45
CA GLN A 184 16.40 6.16 -7.15
C GLN A 184 16.39 6.44 -8.65
N SER A 185 16.15 5.39 -9.42
CA SER A 185 15.93 5.46 -10.86
C SER A 185 14.68 6.29 -11.18
N GLU A 186 14.46 6.52 -12.47
CA GLU A 186 13.13 6.84 -12.98
C GLU A 186 12.11 5.76 -12.62
N ALA A 187 10.84 6.16 -12.56
CA ALA A 187 9.76 5.25 -12.22
C ALA A 187 9.48 4.28 -13.35
N PHE A 188 9.27 3.00 -13.04
CA PHE A 188 8.86 2.01 -14.03
C PHE A 188 7.85 1.02 -13.46
N LEU A 189 6.95 0.57 -14.33
CA LEU A 189 6.07 -0.55 -14.09
C LEU A 189 6.80 -1.84 -14.50
N ASP A 190 7.25 -2.60 -13.51
CA ASP A 190 7.87 -3.92 -13.64
C ASP A 190 6.80 -4.96 -13.99
N ALA A 191 6.48 -5.10 -15.28
CA ALA A 191 5.33 -5.88 -15.72
C ALA A 191 5.63 -7.39 -15.80
N ASP A 192 6.90 -7.80 -15.78
CA ASP A 192 7.29 -9.21 -15.71
C ASP A 192 7.72 -9.66 -14.30
N ASP A 193 7.61 -8.75 -13.33
CA ASP A 193 7.80 -8.96 -11.90
C ASP A 193 9.20 -9.41 -11.47
N ASN A 194 10.21 -9.16 -12.31
CA ASN A 194 11.57 -9.64 -12.08
C ASN A 194 12.42 -8.70 -11.19
N GLY A 195 11.91 -7.49 -10.91
CA GLY A 195 12.52 -6.47 -10.06
C GLY A 195 13.59 -5.62 -10.75
N VAL A 196 13.69 -5.67 -12.08
CA VAL A 196 14.69 -4.98 -12.89
C VAL A 196 14.00 -4.39 -14.11
N TYR A 197 14.31 -3.13 -14.43
CA TYR A 197 13.84 -2.54 -15.68
C TYR A 197 14.48 -3.21 -16.90
N ASP A 198 13.67 -3.78 -17.78
CA ASP A 198 14.11 -4.36 -19.04
C ASP A 198 13.99 -3.37 -20.21
N ALA A 199 15.13 -2.91 -20.75
CA ALA A 199 15.17 -1.93 -21.85
C ALA A 199 15.11 -2.55 -23.27
N ALA A 200 15.00 -3.88 -23.38
CA ALA A 200 15.14 -4.59 -24.66
C ALA A 200 13.84 -4.62 -25.48
N ASP A 201 13.94 -4.88 -26.79
CA ASP A 201 12.84 -4.86 -27.78
C ASP A 201 11.73 -5.94 -27.55
N THR A 202 11.88 -6.77 -26.51
CA THR A 202 10.91 -7.78 -26.05
C THR A 202 10.44 -7.53 -24.61
N ALA A 203 10.73 -6.36 -24.05
CA ALA A 203 10.47 -6.03 -22.65
C ALA A 203 9.05 -5.51 -22.42
N PHE A 204 8.51 -5.85 -21.26
CA PHE A 204 7.14 -5.54 -20.84
C PHE A 204 7.04 -4.24 -20.05
N ASP A 205 8.17 -3.67 -19.66
CA ASP A 205 8.21 -2.57 -18.72
C ASP A 205 7.96 -1.22 -19.39
N GLU A 206 7.08 -0.44 -18.78
CA GLU A 206 6.86 0.96 -19.12
C GLU A 206 7.53 1.84 -18.07
N TYR A 207 8.32 2.83 -18.49
CA TYR A 207 8.95 3.79 -17.59
C TYR A 207 8.44 5.22 -17.82
N SER A 208 8.56 6.04 -16.79
CA SER A 208 8.29 7.47 -16.79
C SER A 208 9.58 8.23 -17.06
N ASP A 209 9.75 8.71 -18.29
CA ASP A 209 10.84 9.61 -18.70
C ASP A 209 10.60 11.01 -18.11
N PHE A 210 11.09 11.24 -16.88
CA PHE A 210 10.82 12.45 -16.13
C PHE A 210 11.62 13.65 -16.65
N ASN A 211 12.86 13.41 -17.08
CA ASN A 211 13.73 14.46 -17.61
C ASN A 211 13.54 14.70 -19.12
N SER A 212 12.69 13.89 -19.78
CA SER A 212 12.37 13.97 -21.21
C SER A 212 13.59 13.76 -22.12
N ASN A 213 14.54 12.92 -21.71
CA ASN A 213 15.75 12.60 -22.49
C ASN A 213 15.54 11.43 -23.47
N GLY A 214 14.41 10.72 -23.36
CA GLY A 214 14.05 9.56 -24.18
C GLY A 214 14.76 8.25 -23.81
N GLN A 215 15.31 8.14 -22.60
CA GLN A 215 16.04 6.99 -22.08
C GLN A 215 15.68 6.75 -20.62
N PHE A 216 15.61 5.48 -20.19
CA PHE A 216 15.48 5.16 -18.79
C PHE A 216 16.80 5.44 -18.05
N ASP A 217 16.72 6.18 -16.96
CA ASP A 217 17.86 6.42 -16.09
C ASP A 217 17.78 5.60 -14.79
N ASP A 218 18.70 4.64 -14.63
CA ASP A 218 18.81 3.78 -13.43
C ASP A 218 19.46 4.51 -12.23
N ASN A 219 20.36 5.45 -12.53
CA ASN A 219 20.96 6.35 -11.53
C ASN A 219 21.21 7.75 -12.13
N PRO A 220 20.13 8.51 -12.42
CA PRO A 220 20.17 9.81 -13.11
C PRO A 220 20.90 10.91 -12.33
N SER A 221 21.30 10.68 -11.07
CA SER A 221 21.86 11.75 -10.25
C SER A 221 23.17 12.30 -10.82
N ASP A 222 23.96 11.54 -11.59
CA ASP A 222 25.33 11.90 -11.97
C ASP A 222 26.20 12.33 -10.76
N GLY A 223 25.84 11.85 -9.55
CA GLY A 223 26.45 12.26 -8.28
C GLY A 223 25.92 13.58 -7.71
N MET A 224 24.92 14.19 -8.34
CA MET A 224 24.23 15.40 -7.89
C MET A 224 22.90 15.07 -7.22
N PHE A 225 22.76 15.49 -5.96
CA PHE A 225 21.47 15.57 -5.28
C PHE A 225 20.41 16.31 -6.12
N ARG A 226 19.26 15.69 -6.35
CA ARG A 226 18.08 16.24 -7.03
C ARG A 226 17.01 16.59 -6.01
N GLY A 227 16.45 17.79 -6.07
CA GLY A 227 15.49 18.25 -5.07
C GLY A 227 15.41 19.76 -4.93
N LYS A 228 14.97 20.21 -3.75
CA LYS A 228 14.93 21.64 -3.40
C LYS A 228 15.62 21.96 -2.09
N SER A 229 15.87 20.95 -1.26
CA SER A 229 16.43 21.12 0.07
C SER A 229 17.96 21.22 0.06
N CYS A 230 18.58 22.03 -0.81
CA CYS A 230 20.05 22.22 -0.82
C CYS A 230 20.47 23.50 -0.11
N SER A 231 21.67 23.49 0.49
CA SER A 231 22.32 24.70 0.98
C SER A 231 22.84 25.57 -0.17
N GLU A 232 23.11 26.86 0.10
CA GLU A 232 23.67 27.76 -0.92
C GLU A 232 25.00 27.24 -1.49
N GLY A 233 25.81 26.59 -0.64
CA GLY A 233 27.07 25.97 -1.03
C GLY A 233 26.86 24.79 -1.98
N ALA A 234 25.92 23.90 -1.66
CA ALA A 234 25.59 22.75 -2.51
C ALA A 234 24.99 23.21 -3.86
N VAL A 235 24.11 24.21 -3.86
CA VAL A 235 23.57 24.79 -5.11
C VAL A 235 24.68 25.36 -5.99
N ALA A 236 25.67 26.04 -5.40
CA ALA A 236 26.81 26.58 -6.15
C ALA A 236 27.68 25.49 -6.80
N LEU A 237 27.58 24.24 -6.33
CA LEU A 237 28.28 23.08 -6.87
C LEU A 237 27.45 22.27 -7.88
N GLY A 238 26.18 22.64 -8.10
CA GLY A 238 25.31 22.03 -9.10
C GLY A 238 24.20 21.13 -8.51
N HIS A 239 24.14 20.96 -7.20
CA HIS A 239 23.04 20.26 -6.54
C HIS A 239 21.71 21.02 -6.65
N CYS A 240 20.60 20.29 -6.54
CA CYS A 240 19.24 20.81 -6.70
C CYS A 240 19.00 21.53 -8.05
N ALA A 241 19.78 21.21 -9.09
CA ALA A 241 19.53 21.69 -10.44
C ALA A 241 18.29 21.03 -11.06
N GLU A 242 18.02 19.79 -10.66
CA GLU A 242 16.92 18.96 -11.13
C GLU A 242 16.12 18.41 -9.96
N GLN A 243 14.95 17.85 -10.27
CA GLN A 243 14.12 17.07 -9.36
C GLN A 243 14.03 15.63 -9.88
N LEU A 244 13.33 14.77 -9.15
CA LEU A 244 12.98 13.44 -9.59
C LEU A 244 11.53 13.13 -9.27
N GLU A 245 11.06 12.00 -9.78
CA GLU A 245 9.87 11.34 -9.23
C GLU A 245 10.31 10.33 -8.19
N VAL A 246 9.74 10.46 -6.98
CA VAL A 246 9.77 9.39 -5.99
C VAL A 246 8.66 8.41 -6.33
N TRP A 247 8.93 7.12 -6.21
CA TRP A 247 8.02 6.08 -6.68
C TRP A 247 8.20 4.79 -5.89
N ASP A 248 7.16 3.98 -5.87
CA ASP A 248 7.11 2.69 -5.19
C ASP A 248 6.10 1.78 -5.91
N THR A 249 6.23 0.47 -5.72
CA THR A 249 5.42 -0.56 -6.37
C THR A 249 4.84 -1.52 -5.33
N VAL A 250 3.54 -1.80 -5.43
CA VAL A 250 2.86 -2.84 -4.65
C VAL A 250 2.42 -3.96 -5.57
N ARG A 251 2.52 -5.20 -5.06
CA ARG A 251 2.08 -6.40 -5.75
C ARG A 251 0.99 -7.13 -4.97
N MET A 252 0.01 -7.63 -5.70
CA MET A 252 -1.03 -8.52 -5.19
C MET A 252 -1.02 -9.83 -5.99
N ILE A 253 -1.62 -10.88 -5.44
CA ILE A 253 -1.89 -12.11 -6.16
C ILE A 253 -3.24 -11.98 -6.84
N ASN A 254 -3.24 -12.17 -8.15
CA ASN A 254 -4.44 -12.25 -8.96
C ASN A 254 -5.13 -13.60 -8.73
N SER A 255 -5.79 -13.75 -7.59
CA SER A 255 -6.42 -15.02 -7.20
C SER A 255 -7.67 -15.30 -8.01
N SER A 256 -7.90 -16.58 -8.32
CA SER A 256 -9.10 -17.07 -8.97
C SER A 256 -10.13 -17.58 -7.96
N GLY A 257 -11.37 -17.12 -8.07
CA GLY A 257 -12.51 -17.61 -7.28
C GLY A 257 -13.11 -18.91 -7.80
N GLY A 258 -12.47 -19.54 -8.79
CA GLY A 258 -12.90 -20.80 -9.37
C GLY A 258 -12.85 -21.99 -8.40
N LYS A 259 -12.95 -23.21 -8.94
CA LYS A 259 -12.99 -24.43 -8.10
C LYS A 259 -11.66 -24.61 -7.35
N VAL A 260 -11.69 -24.33 -6.04
CA VAL A 260 -10.55 -24.53 -5.13
C VAL A 260 -10.25 -26.02 -4.98
N THR A 261 -8.99 -26.39 -5.15
CA THR A 261 -8.47 -27.73 -4.87
C THR A 261 -8.13 -27.89 -3.40
N ILE A 262 -8.28 -29.11 -2.87
CA ILE A 262 -7.93 -29.45 -1.48
C ILE A 262 -7.02 -30.68 -1.54
N GLN A 263 -5.83 -30.57 -0.98
CA GLN A 263 -4.91 -31.69 -0.82
C GLN A 263 -4.55 -31.84 0.66
N LEU A 264 -4.68 -33.06 1.18
CA LEU A 264 -4.31 -33.40 2.55
C LEU A 264 -2.93 -34.05 2.55
N TYR A 265 -2.07 -33.67 3.50
CA TYR A 265 -0.79 -34.32 3.76
C TYR A 265 -0.74 -34.77 5.21
N ASP A 266 0.10 -35.76 5.50
CA ASP A 266 0.52 -36.01 6.88
C ASP A 266 1.54 -34.96 7.35
N CYS A 267 1.83 -34.91 8.65
CA CYS A 267 2.84 -33.99 9.20
C CYS A 267 4.29 -34.34 8.83
N SER A 268 4.51 -35.34 7.97
CA SER A 268 5.79 -35.63 7.30
C SER A 268 5.78 -35.19 5.83
N ASN A 269 4.79 -34.40 5.39
CA ASN A 269 4.57 -33.92 4.03
C ASN A 269 4.32 -35.03 2.98
N ASN A 270 3.83 -36.21 3.40
CA ASN A 270 3.38 -37.21 2.44
C ASN A 270 1.94 -36.92 2.02
N PRO A 271 1.62 -36.85 0.72
CA PRO A 271 0.26 -36.61 0.25
C PRO A 271 -0.63 -37.80 0.57
N ILE A 272 -1.83 -37.50 1.08
CA ILE A 272 -2.88 -38.45 1.38
C ILE A 272 -3.92 -38.34 0.26
N SER A 273 -4.02 -39.39 -0.56
CA SER A 273 -5.00 -39.43 -1.65
C SER A 273 -6.43 -39.43 -1.11
N GLU A 274 -7.33 -38.75 -1.82
CA GLU A 274 -8.76 -38.80 -1.53
C GLU A 274 -9.27 -40.26 -1.47
N ASN A 275 -10.29 -40.51 -0.64
CA ASN A 275 -10.91 -41.80 -0.39
C ASN A 275 -10.01 -42.83 0.35
N SER A 276 -8.78 -42.48 0.70
CA SER A 276 -7.92 -43.32 1.54
C SER A 276 -8.48 -43.51 2.96
N ILE A 277 -7.94 -44.53 3.65
CA ILE A 277 -8.23 -44.80 5.06
C ILE A 277 -7.11 -44.21 5.90
N ILE A 278 -7.48 -43.38 6.88
CA ILE A 278 -6.58 -42.76 7.85
C ILE A 278 -6.81 -43.41 9.20
N ASP A 279 -5.79 -44.03 9.79
CA ASP A 279 -5.87 -44.60 11.14
C ASP A 279 -5.35 -43.58 12.16
N LEU A 280 -6.24 -43.08 13.02
CA LEU A 280 -5.91 -42.03 14.00
C LEU A 280 -4.92 -42.50 15.08
N SER A 281 -4.70 -43.81 15.25
CA SER A 281 -3.63 -44.34 16.10
C SER A 281 -2.23 -44.21 15.50
N VAL A 282 -2.15 -44.03 14.18
CA VAL A 282 -0.90 -43.90 13.42
C VAL A 282 -0.66 -42.44 13.05
N ASN A 283 -1.69 -41.73 12.61
CA ASN A 283 -1.60 -40.35 12.19
C ASN A 283 -2.81 -39.54 12.65
N ASN A 284 -2.55 -38.54 13.49
CA ASN A 284 -3.53 -37.60 14.04
C ASN A 284 -3.22 -36.14 13.68
N CYS A 285 -2.21 -35.90 12.83
CA CYS A 285 -1.66 -34.60 12.49
C CYS A 285 -1.60 -34.47 10.97
N PHE A 286 -2.25 -33.43 10.44
CA PHE A 286 -2.42 -33.21 9.02
C PHE A 286 -2.09 -31.78 8.61
N ILE A 287 -1.77 -31.64 7.34
CA ILE A 287 -1.62 -30.36 6.66
C ILE A 287 -2.66 -30.31 5.55
N VAL A 288 -3.51 -29.29 5.59
CA VAL A 288 -4.52 -28.99 4.58
C VAL A 288 -3.94 -27.93 3.66
N GLU A 289 -3.77 -28.28 2.40
CA GLU A 289 -3.39 -27.37 1.32
C GLU A 289 -4.64 -27.03 0.52
N VAL A 290 -4.89 -25.74 0.31
CA VAL A 290 -5.96 -25.24 -0.55
C VAL A 290 -5.38 -24.31 -1.60
N ALA A 291 -5.72 -24.56 -2.86
CA ALA A 291 -5.20 -23.82 -3.99
C ALA A 291 -6.32 -23.44 -4.96
N ASP A 292 -6.23 -22.26 -5.56
CA ASP A 292 -7.10 -21.90 -6.67
C ASP A 292 -6.76 -22.75 -7.93
N PRO A 293 -7.52 -22.62 -9.04
CA PRO A 293 -7.23 -23.34 -10.29
C PRO A 293 -5.83 -23.12 -10.88
N ASN A 294 -5.13 -22.06 -10.49
CA ASN A 294 -3.80 -21.70 -10.95
C ASN A 294 -2.71 -22.07 -9.93
N ASN A 295 -3.06 -22.85 -8.91
CA ASN A 295 -2.17 -23.23 -7.81
C ASN A 295 -1.73 -22.06 -6.90
N ASN A 296 -2.43 -20.93 -6.95
CA ASN A 296 -2.19 -19.78 -6.07
C ASN A 296 -3.04 -19.89 -4.79
N ILE A 297 -2.76 -19.00 -3.84
CA ILE A 297 -3.66 -18.73 -2.72
C ILE A 297 -5.06 -18.35 -3.25
N PRO A 298 -6.14 -18.98 -2.77
CA PRO A 298 -7.49 -18.56 -3.13
C PRO A 298 -7.80 -17.12 -2.66
N PRO A 299 -8.88 -16.50 -3.14
CA PRO A 299 -9.26 -15.17 -2.69
C PRO A 299 -9.48 -15.10 -1.18
N VAL A 300 -9.12 -13.96 -0.58
CA VAL A 300 -9.32 -13.67 0.85
C VAL A 300 -10.78 -13.95 1.26
N GLY A 301 -10.96 -14.67 2.36
CA GLY A 301 -12.28 -15.01 2.89
C GLY A 301 -12.87 -16.32 2.37
N THR A 302 -12.20 -17.01 1.44
CA THR A 302 -12.55 -18.40 1.06
C THR A 302 -12.63 -19.27 2.32
N LYS A 303 -13.78 -19.88 2.55
CA LYS A 303 -14.05 -20.62 3.80
C LYS A 303 -13.44 -22.00 3.76
N ILE A 304 -12.92 -22.45 4.90
CA ILE A 304 -12.46 -23.82 5.09
C ILE A 304 -13.23 -24.43 6.27
N SER A 305 -13.85 -25.60 6.05
CA SER A 305 -14.54 -26.31 7.12
C SER A 305 -14.20 -27.79 7.13
N VAL A 306 -14.21 -28.37 8.34
CA VAL A 306 -13.86 -29.77 8.57
C VAL A 306 -15.00 -30.45 9.32
N ASP A 307 -15.47 -31.57 8.78
CA ASP A 307 -16.45 -32.47 9.38
C ASP A 307 -15.81 -33.85 9.59
N ALA A 308 -15.35 -34.10 10.81
CA ALA A 308 -14.85 -35.40 11.24
C ALA A 308 -15.94 -36.15 12.01
N GLN A 309 -16.43 -37.26 11.43
CA GLN A 309 -17.54 -38.03 12.00
C GLN A 309 -17.12 -39.02 13.11
N VAL A 310 -15.81 -39.17 13.32
CA VAL A 310 -15.16 -39.86 14.45
C VAL A 310 -13.88 -39.11 14.81
N GLY A 311 -13.40 -39.31 16.04
CA GLY A 311 -12.34 -38.48 16.61
C GLY A 311 -12.84 -37.10 17.05
N GLU A 312 -11.93 -36.29 17.58
CA GLU A 312 -12.18 -34.90 17.97
C GLU A 312 -11.21 -33.99 17.21
N VAL A 313 -11.75 -32.98 16.51
CA VAL A 313 -10.92 -31.96 15.85
C VAL A 313 -10.38 -31.01 16.92
N VAL A 314 -9.06 -31.02 17.11
CA VAL A 314 -8.37 -30.20 18.11
C VAL A 314 -7.85 -28.90 17.50
N THR A 315 -7.32 -28.99 16.28
CA THR A 315 -6.84 -27.82 15.52
C THR A 315 -7.66 -27.69 14.25
N VAL A 316 -8.37 -26.57 14.10
CA VAL A 316 -9.23 -26.27 12.94
C VAL A 316 -8.47 -25.38 11.96
N PRO A 317 -8.44 -25.71 10.65
CA PRO A 317 -7.91 -24.82 9.63
C PRO A 317 -8.63 -23.46 9.63
N LEU A 318 -7.88 -22.38 9.49
CA LEU A 318 -8.45 -21.05 9.33
C LEU A 318 -8.95 -20.82 7.89
N ASP A 319 -9.91 -19.93 7.74
CA ASP A 319 -10.28 -19.38 6.42
C ASP A 319 -9.07 -18.72 5.76
N VAL A 320 -9.09 -18.61 4.44
CA VAL A 320 -8.00 -17.98 3.68
C VAL A 320 -7.88 -16.50 4.09
N PRO A 321 -6.74 -16.06 4.64
CA PRO A 321 -6.54 -14.69 5.10
C PRO A 321 -6.23 -13.75 3.94
N ASP A 322 -6.21 -12.45 4.24
CA ASP A 322 -5.57 -11.46 3.39
C ASP A 322 -4.04 -11.66 3.45
N LYS A 323 -3.43 -12.14 2.37
CA LYS A 323 -2.01 -12.47 2.35
C LYS A 323 -1.43 -12.56 0.94
N PHE A 324 -0.27 -11.96 0.76
CA PHE A 324 0.59 -12.20 -0.40
C PHE A 324 1.37 -13.51 -0.22
N LEU A 325 1.24 -14.43 -1.18
CA LEU A 325 2.10 -15.60 -1.36
C LEU A 325 2.55 -15.62 -2.81
N ALA A 326 3.85 -15.82 -3.08
CA ALA A 326 4.38 -15.82 -4.45
C ALA A 326 3.55 -16.72 -5.40
N PRO A 327 3.50 -16.43 -6.71
CA PRO A 327 2.78 -17.25 -7.67
C PRO A 327 3.09 -18.74 -7.56
N GLY A 328 2.07 -19.57 -7.72
CA GLY A 328 2.12 -21.02 -7.57
C GLY A 328 2.22 -21.51 -6.12
N GLN A 329 2.06 -20.63 -5.12
CA GLN A 329 2.04 -21.03 -3.71
C GLN A 329 0.59 -21.14 -3.19
N PRO A 330 0.14 -22.34 -2.79
CA PRO A 330 -1.17 -22.53 -2.19
C PRO A 330 -1.22 -22.06 -0.73
N TYR A 331 -2.43 -21.93 -0.18
CA TYR A 331 -2.60 -21.67 1.25
C TYR A 331 -2.58 -22.98 2.05
N VAL A 332 -1.75 -23.01 3.09
CA VAL A 332 -1.48 -24.22 3.87
C VAL A 332 -1.83 -23.99 5.33
N GLN A 333 -2.57 -24.92 5.93
CA GLN A 333 -3.00 -24.89 7.33
C GLN A 333 -2.83 -26.24 8.03
N LYS A 334 -2.66 -26.21 9.35
CA LYS A 334 -2.64 -27.43 10.15
C LYS A 334 -4.06 -27.89 10.48
N LEU A 335 -4.25 -29.19 10.55
CA LEU A 335 -5.44 -29.87 11.04
C LEU A 335 -4.99 -30.99 11.99
N GLU A 336 -5.54 -31.03 13.19
CA GLU A 336 -5.27 -32.10 14.15
C GLU A 336 -6.57 -32.74 14.58
N ILE A 337 -6.61 -34.08 14.55
CA ILE A 337 -7.78 -34.87 14.91
C ILE A 337 -7.34 -35.96 15.88
N GLU A 338 -7.75 -35.86 17.14
CA GLU A 338 -7.46 -36.87 18.14
C GLU A 338 -8.42 -38.06 18.05
N GLY A 339 -7.87 -39.28 18.06
CA GLY A 339 -8.65 -40.50 18.26
C GLY A 339 -9.27 -40.56 19.66
N LYS A 340 -10.48 -41.08 19.76
CA LYS A 340 -11.20 -41.33 21.03
C LYS A 340 -11.45 -42.80 21.31
N GLY A 341 -10.96 -43.70 20.46
CA GLY A 341 -11.06 -45.14 20.66
C GLY A 341 -12.47 -45.69 20.48
N SER A 342 -13.26 -45.10 19.59
CA SER A 342 -14.63 -45.55 19.32
C SER A 342 -14.70 -46.92 18.62
N GLY A 343 -13.61 -47.40 18.04
CA GLY A 343 -13.53 -48.62 17.23
C GLY A 343 -14.26 -48.52 15.89
N GLN A 344 -14.69 -47.30 15.49
CA GLN A 344 -15.49 -47.08 14.28
C GLN A 344 -14.62 -46.58 13.12
N THR A 345 -15.15 -46.75 11.90
CA THR A 345 -14.63 -46.08 10.69
C THR A 345 -15.74 -45.24 10.07
N LYS A 346 -15.54 -43.93 10.01
CA LYS A 346 -16.50 -42.95 9.45
C LYS A 346 -15.78 -41.97 8.52
N LYS A 347 -16.45 -40.90 8.08
CA LYS A 347 -15.87 -39.95 7.12
C LYS A 347 -15.17 -38.78 7.79
N LEU A 348 -14.08 -38.33 7.15
CA LEU A 348 -13.59 -36.96 7.22
C LEU A 348 -14.01 -36.27 5.93
N ILE A 349 -14.60 -35.09 6.05
CA ILE A 349 -14.96 -34.25 4.92
C ILE A 349 -14.34 -32.88 5.16
N ILE A 350 -13.46 -32.47 4.25
CA ILE A 350 -12.92 -31.11 4.23
C ILE A 350 -13.64 -30.38 3.10
N LYS A 351 -14.15 -29.19 3.37
CA LYS A 351 -14.91 -28.41 2.40
C LYS A 351 -14.32 -27.02 2.26
N THR A 352 -14.43 -26.48 1.06
CA THR A 352 -14.18 -25.08 0.77
C THR A 352 -15.41 -24.42 0.15
N GLU A 353 -15.56 -23.13 0.42
CA GLU A 353 -16.61 -22.27 -0.12
C GLU A 353 -15.96 -21.00 -0.67
N SER A 354 -16.11 -20.74 -1.98
CA SER A 354 -15.55 -19.54 -2.63
C SER A 354 -16.25 -18.25 -2.17
N VAL A 355 -15.65 -17.10 -2.45
CA VAL A 355 -16.04 -15.77 -1.94
C VAL A 355 -17.25 -15.12 -2.68
N ASP A 356 -18.09 -15.91 -3.33
CA ASP A 356 -19.07 -15.42 -4.32
C ASP A 356 -20.49 -15.30 -3.74
N GLU A 357 -21.35 -14.49 -4.38
CA GLU A 357 -22.80 -14.51 -4.12
C GLU A 357 -23.44 -15.88 -4.41
N ASN A 358 -22.82 -16.66 -5.31
CA ASN A 358 -23.16 -18.06 -5.60
C ASN A 358 -21.90 -18.92 -5.38
N PRO A 359 -21.60 -19.28 -4.13
CA PRO A 359 -20.31 -19.87 -3.81
C PRO A 359 -20.14 -21.24 -4.46
N ILE A 360 -18.96 -21.47 -5.02
CA ILE A 360 -18.54 -22.78 -5.50
C ILE A 360 -18.12 -23.58 -4.29
N LEU A 361 -18.87 -24.66 -4.03
CA LEU A 361 -18.55 -25.62 -3.00
C LEU A 361 -17.66 -26.71 -3.56
N ASN A 362 -16.54 -26.97 -2.90
CA ASN A 362 -15.75 -28.18 -3.13
C ASN A 362 -15.65 -28.98 -1.84
N ASP A 363 -15.59 -30.30 -1.97
CA ASP A 363 -15.30 -31.17 -0.84
C ASP A 363 -14.33 -32.28 -1.21
N THR A 364 -13.58 -32.75 -0.23
CA THR A 364 -12.67 -33.88 -0.37
C THR A 364 -12.90 -34.81 0.81
N LYS A 365 -13.06 -36.10 0.50
CA LYS A 365 -13.57 -37.10 1.44
C LYS A 365 -12.52 -38.17 1.74
N TYR A 366 -12.35 -38.48 3.02
CA TYR A 366 -11.50 -39.57 3.50
C TYR A 366 -12.27 -40.49 4.44
N SER A 367 -11.74 -41.67 4.71
CA SER A 367 -12.28 -42.58 5.74
C SER A 367 -11.39 -42.52 6.98
N LEU A 368 -11.91 -41.99 8.09
CA LEU A 368 -11.23 -41.96 9.39
C LEU A 368 -11.55 -43.22 10.17
N LYS A 369 -10.52 -43.92 10.63
CA LYS A 369 -10.59 -45.07 11.53
C LYS A 369 -10.09 -44.63 12.90
N ASP A 370 -10.97 -44.71 13.89
CA ASP A 370 -10.70 -44.34 15.28
C ASP A 370 -10.59 -45.62 16.10
N THR A 371 -9.36 -46.12 16.29
CA THR A 371 -9.07 -47.42 16.90
C THR A 371 -8.98 -47.38 18.41
#